data_AF-A0A1R1I509-F1
#
_entry.id   AF-A0A1R1I509-F1
#
_cell.length_a   1.000
_cell.length_b   1.000
_cell.length_c   1.000
_cell.angle_alpha   90.00
_cell.angle_beta   90.00
_cell.angle_gamma   90.00
#
_symmetry.space_group_name_H-M   'P 1'
#
loop_
_entity.id
_entity.type
_entity.pdbx_description
1 polymer ?
#
loop_
_entity_poly.entity_id
_entity_poly.type
_entity_poly.pdbx_seq_one_letter_code
_entity_poly.pdbx_strand_id
1 'polypeptide(L)' 'MKKKLHYEHVDRKNLAVYLGQHEILSAEASDGSHIYRCLAGREETLVIALPDGNALIVSCESQAALDRRRLAR' A
#
# COMPACT_ATOMS: atom_id res chain seq x y z
N MET A 1 -9.26 17.73 6.69
CA MET A 1 -9.48 17.21 5.32
C MET A 1 -9.41 15.69 5.36
N LYS A 2 -10.40 14.98 4.79
CA LYS A 2 -10.35 13.51 4.73
C LYS A 2 -9.29 13.10 3.68
N LYS A 3 -8.30 12.32 4.08
CA LYS A 3 -7.31 11.75 3.15
C LYS A 3 -8.00 10.67 2.32
N LYS A 4 -7.83 10.71 0.99
CA LYS A 4 -8.40 9.69 0.10
C LYS A 4 -7.45 8.49 0.08
N LEU A 5 -7.98 7.31 0.40
CA LEU A 5 -7.27 6.06 0.24
C LEU A 5 -7.41 5.58 -1.19
N HIS A 6 -6.30 5.09 -1.75
CA HIS A 6 -6.27 4.33 -2.98
C HIS A 6 -6.08 2.86 -2.63
N TYR A 7 -6.79 1.99 -3.35
CA TYR A 7 -6.74 0.56 -3.16
C TYR A 7 -6.58 -0.13 -4.50
N GLU A 8 -5.64 -1.06 -4.55
CA GLU A 8 -5.37 -1.90 -5.72
C GLU A 8 -5.52 -3.36 -5.32
N HIS A 9 -6.31 -4.11 -6.08
CA HIS A 9 -6.45 -5.55 -5.91
C HIS A 9 -5.45 -6.27 -6.81
N VAL A 10 -4.64 -7.15 -6.23
CA VAL A 10 -3.58 -7.86 -6.95
C VAL A 10 -3.63 -9.36 -6.64
N ASP A 11 -3.15 -10.16 -7.59
CA ASP A 11 -2.96 -11.59 -7.38
C ASP A 11 -1.67 -11.87 -6.59
N ARG A 12 -1.48 -13.14 -6.20
CA ARG A 12 -0.29 -13.61 -5.47
C ARG A 12 1.03 -13.29 -6.16
N LYS A 13 1.08 -13.35 -7.51
CA LYS A 13 2.33 -13.14 -8.26
C LYS A 13 2.72 -11.67 -8.18
N ASN A 14 1.77 -10.78 -8.41
CA ASN A 14 1.98 -9.34 -8.33
C ASN A 14 2.23 -8.89 -6.89
N LEU A 15 1.58 -9.51 -5.90
CA LEU A 15 1.92 -9.31 -4.48
C LEU A 15 3.39 -9.64 -4.20
N ALA A 16 3.88 -10.80 -4.64
CA ALA A 16 5.26 -11.20 -4.40
C ALA A 16 6.27 -10.24 -5.05
N VAL A 17 5.97 -9.77 -6.27
CA VAL A 17 6.77 -8.73 -6.94
C VAL A 17 6.75 -7.43 -6.14
N TYR A 18 5.57 -6.99 -5.68
CA TYR A 18 5.42 -5.78 -4.89
C TYR A 18 6.23 -5.83 -3.59
N LEU A 19 6.11 -6.92 -2.82
CA LEU A 19 6.86 -7.08 -1.57
C LEU A 19 8.38 -7.20 -1.81
N GLY A 20 8.80 -7.72 -2.96
CA GLY A 20 10.23 -7.78 -3.33
C GLY A 20 10.84 -6.43 -3.72
N GLN A 21 10.02 -5.43 -4.01
CA GLN A 21 10.46 -4.10 -4.45
C GLN A 21 10.43 -3.04 -3.34
N HIS A 22 9.77 -3.34 -2.22
CA HIS A 22 9.49 -2.37 -1.16
C HIS A 22 10.03 -2.84 0.18
N GLU A 23 10.45 -1.88 1.01
CA GLU A 23 10.91 -2.17 2.36
C GLU A 23 9.72 -2.52 3.26
N ILE A 24 9.79 -3.64 3.97
CA ILE A 24 8.76 -4.06 4.93
C ILE A 24 9.13 -3.50 6.31
N LEU A 25 8.32 -2.57 6.80
CA LEU A 25 8.49 -1.93 8.11
C LEU A 25 7.94 -2.79 9.25
N SER A 26 6.85 -3.51 9.00
CA SER A 26 6.26 -4.44 9.97
C SER A 26 5.38 -5.47 9.26
N ALA A 27 5.23 -6.64 9.85
CA ALA A 27 4.35 -7.70 9.36
C ALA A 27 3.56 -8.33 10.51
N GLU A 28 2.30 -8.65 10.25
CA GLU A 28 1.39 -9.34 11.17
C GLU A 28 0.62 -10.42 10.41
N ALA A 29 0.35 -11.56 11.06
CA ALA A 29 -0.50 -12.60 10.52
C ALA A 29 -1.70 -12.80 11.44
N SER A 30 -2.91 -12.81 10.87
CA SER A 30 -4.16 -12.98 11.60
C SER A 30 -5.17 -13.73 10.73
N ASP A 31 -5.72 -14.81 11.26
CA ASP A 31 -6.77 -15.63 10.61
C ASP A 31 -6.48 -15.99 9.13
N GLY A 32 -5.24 -16.40 8.85
CA GLY A 32 -4.79 -16.77 7.50
C GLY A 32 -4.49 -15.59 6.57
N SER A 33 -4.81 -14.37 6.99
CA SER A 33 -4.42 -13.13 6.32
C SER A 33 -3.06 -12.66 6.82
N HIS A 34 -2.30 -11.99 5.95
CA HIS A 34 -1.04 -11.37 6.32
C HIS A 34 -1.09 -9.89 5.99
N ILE A 35 -0.77 -9.04 6.97
CA ILE A 35 -0.75 -7.61 6.83
C ILE A 35 0.70 -7.14 6.88
N TYR A 36 1.12 -6.40 5.86
CA TYR A 36 2.44 -5.80 5.78
C TYR A 36 2.30 -4.29 5.75
N ARG A 37 3.13 -3.60 6.52
CA ARG A 37 3.33 -2.16 6.36
C ARG A 37 4.62 -1.97 5.58
N CYS A 38 4.51 -1.36 4.41
CA CYS A 38 5.64 -1.21 3.49
C CYS A 38 5.95 0.28 3.26
N LEU A 39 7.19 0.55 2.88
CA LEU A 39 7.62 1.87 2.42
C LEU A 39 7.82 1.84 0.91
N ALA A 40 6.96 2.57 0.19
CA ALA A 40 7.02 2.76 -1.25
C ALA A 40 7.61 4.14 -1.58
N GLY A 41 8.94 4.20 -1.68
CA GLY A 41 9.68 5.44 -1.87
C GLY A 41 9.60 6.35 -0.64
N ARG A 42 8.69 7.33 -0.63
CA ARG A 42 8.44 8.23 0.52
C ARG A 42 7.04 8.07 1.12
N GLU A 43 6.26 7.11 0.64
CA GLU A 43 4.90 6.89 1.08
C GLU A 43 4.79 5.53 1.77
N GLU A 44 4.07 5.49 2.89
CA GLU A 44 3.72 4.23 3.54
C GLU A 44 2.51 3.61 2.84
N THR A 45 2.58 2.30 2.65
CA THR A 45 1.49 1.49 2.13
C THR A 45 1.17 0.35 3.10
N LEU A 46 -0.09 -0.08 3.07
CA LEU A 46 -0.56 -1.24 3.80
C LEU A 46 -0.92 -2.31 2.78
N VAL A 47 -0.33 -3.49 2.90
CA VAL A 47 -0.62 -4.64 2.05
C VAL A 47 -1.36 -5.68 2.87
N ILE A 48 -2.50 -6.14 2.39
CA ILE A 48 -3.33 -7.16 3.04
C ILE A 48 -3.39 -8.36 2.10
N ALA A 49 -2.61 -9.39 2.38
CA ALA A 49 -2.69 -10.67 1.69
C ALA A 49 -3.81 -11.52 2.29
N LEU A 50 -4.75 -11.94 1.45
CA LEU A 50 -5.92 -12.71 1.83
C LEU A 50 -5.65 -14.23 1.68
N PRO A 51 -6.41 -15.08 2.39
CA PRO A 51 -6.20 -16.53 2.36
C PRO A 51 -6.44 -17.18 0.99
N ASP A 52 -7.24 -16.53 0.14
CA ASP A 52 -7.58 -16.99 -1.21
C ASP A 52 -6.46 -16.76 -2.25
N GLY A 53 -5.33 -16.17 -1.83
CA GLY A 53 -4.19 -15.86 -2.68
C GLY A 53 -4.28 -14.50 -3.37
N ASN A 54 -5.33 -13.72 -3.11
CA ASN A 54 -5.40 -12.33 -3.54
C ASN A 54 -4.82 -11.39 -2.48
N ALA A 55 -4.61 -10.13 -2.84
CA ALA A 55 -4.20 -9.10 -1.91
C ALA A 55 -4.75 -7.73 -2.25
N LEU A 56 -4.79 -6.87 -1.24
CA LEU A 56 -5.10 -5.45 -1.37
C LEU A 56 -3.87 -4.62 -1.00
N ILE A 57 -3.45 -3.74 -1.90
CA ILE A 57 -2.45 -2.72 -1.62
C ILE A 57 -3.19 -1.42 -1.38
N VAL A 58 -3.05 -0.85 -0.20
CA VAL A 58 -3.67 0.39 0.23
C VAL A 58 -2.59 1.46 0.37
N SER A 59 -2.77 2.57 -0.33
CA SER A 59 -1.89 3.73 -0.25
C SER A 59 -2.68 4.99 0.08
N CYS A 60 -1.99 5.96 0.64
CA CYS A 60 -2.54 7.29 0.90
C CYS A 60 -1.71 8.31 0.13
N GLU A 61 -2.36 9.14 -0.68
CA GLU A 61 -1.66 10.28 -1.31
C GLU A 61 -1.03 11.16 -0.24
N SER A 62 0.29 11.37 -0.34
CA SER A 62 1.00 12.38 0.43
C SER A 62 0.50 13.78 0.06
N GLN A 63 0.27 14.64 1.06
CA GLN A 63 -0.13 16.04 0.87
C GLN A 63 0.82 16.85 -0.03
N ALA A 64 2.09 16.43 -0.14
CA ALA A 64 3.08 17.11 -0.98
C ALA A 64 2.73 17.11 -2.48
N ALA A 65 1.93 16.14 -2.96
CA ALA A 65 1.45 16.11 -4.35
C ALA A 65 0.27 17.08 -4.57
N LEU A 66 -0.56 17.31 -3.54
CA LEU A 66 -1.69 18.23 -3.58
C LEU A 66 -1.24 19.70 -3.56
N ASP A 67 -0.19 20.02 -2.82
CA ASP A 67 0.34 21.40 -2.72
C ASP A 67 0.97 21.89 -4.03
N ARG A 68 1.67 21.01 -4.77
CA ARG A 68 2.22 21.36 -6.10
C ARG A 68 1.12 21.67 -7.12
N ARG A 69 -0.04 21.00 -7.05
CA ARG A 69 -1.19 21.27 -7.93
C ARG A 69 -1.90 22.56 -7.56
N ARG A 70 -1.89 22.97 -6.29
CA ARG A 70 -2.45 24.25 -5.84
C ARG A 70 -1.62 25.46 -6.27
N LEU A 71 -0.30 25.32 -6.34
CA LEU A 71 0.59 26.41 -6.77
C LEU A 71 0.60 26.65 -8.28
N ALA A 72 0.07 25.72 -9.08
CA ALA A 72 0.00 25.83 -10.55
C ALA A 72 -1.35 26.38 -11.05
N ARG A 73 -2.18 26.94 -10.17
CA ARG A 73 -3.49 27.55 -10.45
C ARG A 73 -3.53 28.96 -9.91
#